data_AF-A0A737TZJ1-F1
#
_entry.id   AF-A0A737TZJ1-F1
#
_cell.length_a   1.000
_cell.length_b   1.000
_cell.length_c   1.000
_cell.angle_alpha   90.00
_cell.angle_beta   90.00
_cell.angle_gamma   90.00
#
_symmetry.space_group_name_H-M   'P 1'
#
loop_
_entity.id
_entity.type
_entity.pdbx_description
1 polymer ?
#
loop_
_entity_poly.entity_id
_entity_poly.type
_entity_poly.pdbx_seq_one_letter_code
_entity_poly.pdbx_strand_id
1 'polypeptide(L)'
;MNFTANDAFPTELIRLAKISKGDVFDKFGPEVFQKVVFDVLTGKNVREFTEGLTRTRLLESNLSLMSFYIKEMERGNYPKSLYMYAKNALIDKEYKSKYKPALEWLVMMTNKQTQNVLRDAHDDGFGRLTERTQEQVLETIKEYSNTIRNIKINDIDIPLEEFCYMLLSLGSQTLTIRGSEKSLHGKYFEKLILGSLFTILGFEYAENLDENIDRKCFTLSLRSDDRESDATVLFNRKIIRVDIGFIGRGNTEISLDKVSRFRRMDDIGGVRHHVSTMVIVDVIGDGSRISNMAEEIDGKIEAMSNPYWVKNVATYVSDKLGVENVFDGCESLKHIQNKISQRLDLVDLEKYIQM
;
A
#
# COMPACT_ATOMS: atom_id res chain seq x y z
N MET A 1 7.10 -32.54 9.42
CA MET A 1 6.76 -32.04 8.06
C MET A 1 8.02 -31.51 7.39
N ASN A 2 8.20 -31.67 6.07
CA ASN A 2 9.40 -31.18 5.36
C ASN A 2 9.10 -29.88 4.59
N PHE A 3 9.53 -28.73 5.11
CA PHE A 3 9.33 -27.42 4.46
C PHE A 3 10.37 -27.08 3.39
N THR A 4 11.26 -28.02 3.06
CA THR A 4 12.16 -27.91 1.90
C THR A 4 11.54 -28.49 0.63
N ALA A 5 10.44 -29.26 0.74
CA ALA A 5 9.70 -29.79 -0.41
C ALA A 5 9.04 -28.67 -1.24
N ASN A 6 8.80 -28.89 -2.54
CA ASN A 6 8.23 -27.86 -3.44
C ASN A 6 6.73 -27.62 -3.25
N ASP A 7 6.06 -28.54 -2.56
CA ASP A 7 4.63 -28.65 -2.34
C ASP A 7 4.27 -28.55 -0.85
N ALA A 8 5.20 -28.09 -0.01
CA ALA A 8 5.00 -27.96 1.43
C ALA A 8 3.83 -27.03 1.82
N PHE A 9 3.44 -26.13 0.91
CA PHE A 9 2.26 -25.28 1.03
C PHE A 9 1.52 -25.22 -0.31
N PRO A 10 0.20 -24.97 -0.32
CA PRO A 10 -0.54 -24.71 -1.55
C PRO A 10 0.08 -23.54 -2.31
N THR A 11 0.26 -23.71 -3.62
CA THR A 11 0.81 -22.68 -4.51
C THR A 11 0.05 -21.35 -4.36
N GLU A 12 -1.28 -21.43 -4.26
CA GLU A 12 -2.14 -20.26 -4.09
C GLU A 12 -1.86 -19.50 -2.79
N LEU A 13 -1.67 -20.23 -1.67
CA LEU A 13 -1.35 -19.61 -0.37
C LEU A 13 -0.07 -18.77 -0.44
N ILE A 14 0.95 -19.31 -1.11
CA ILE A 14 2.25 -18.66 -1.24
C ILE A 14 2.21 -17.48 -2.21
N ARG A 15 1.45 -17.59 -3.30
CA ARG A 15 1.18 -16.49 -4.22
C ARG A 15 0.49 -15.32 -3.48
N LEU A 16 -0.56 -15.62 -2.73
CA LEU A 16 -1.33 -14.62 -1.98
C LEU A 16 -0.54 -14.02 -0.81
N ALA A 17 0.50 -14.68 -0.31
CA ALA A 17 1.39 -14.13 0.71
C ALA A 17 2.25 -12.96 0.19
N LYS A 18 2.61 -12.99 -1.10
CA LYS A 18 3.46 -11.98 -1.75
C LYS A 18 2.92 -11.65 -3.15
N ILE A 19 1.90 -10.80 -3.18
CA ILE A 19 1.43 -10.20 -4.44
C ILE A 19 2.37 -9.07 -4.86
N SER A 20 2.76 -9.07 -6.12
CA SER A 20 3.48 -7.98 -6.78
C SER A 20 2.51 -6.98 -7.43
N LYS A 21 3.02 -5.81 -7.84
CA LYS A 21 2.24 -4.83 -8.61
C LYS A 21 1.70 -5.44 -9.91
N GLY A 22 2.54 -6.21 -10.61
CA GLY A 22 2.17 -6.89 -11.86
C GLY A 22 1.01 -7.86 -11.65
N ASP A 23 1.02 -8.64 -10.56
CA ASP A 23 -0.07 -9.58 -10.26
C ASP A 23 -1.43 -8.88 -10.09
N VAL A 24 -1.44 -7.64 -9.55
CA VAL A 24 -2.68 -6.85 -9.42
C VAL A 24 -3.11 -6.32 -10.78
N PHE A 25 -2.16 -5.83 -11.60
CA PHE A 25 -2.47 -5.38 -12.95
C PHE A 25 -3.06 -6.50 -13.81
N ASP A 26 -2.39 -7.65 -13.83
CA ASP A 26 -2.81 -8.83 -14.60
C ASP A 26 -4.18 -9.36 -14.15
N LYS A 27 -4.50 -9.25 -12.85
CA LYS A 27 -5.79 -9.73 -12.30
C LYS A 27 -6.98 -8.81 -12.66
N PHE A 28 -6.78 -7.49 -12.70
CA PHE A 28 -7.88 -6.53 -12.86
C PHE A 28 -7.96 -5.88 -14.24
N GLY A 29 -6.87 -5.87 -15.00
CA GLY A 29 -6.80 -5.27 -16.32
C GLY A 29 -6.86 -3.72 -16.32
N PRO A 30 -6.50 -3.09 -17.45
CA PRO A 30 -6.33 -1.64 -17.55
C PRO A 30 -7.63 -0.84 -17.32
N GLU A 31 -8.79 -1.38 -17.73
CA GLU A 31 -10.10 -0.71 -17.62
C GLU A 31 -10.47 -0.40 -16.16
N VAL A 32 -10.19 -1.34 -15.26
CA VAL A 32 -10.45 -1.17 -13.82
C VAL A 32 -9.58 -0.06 -13.26
N PHE A 33 -8.30 -0.01 -13.64
CA PHE A 33 -7.40 1.06 -13.21
C PHE A 33 -7.79 2.42 -13.78
N GLN A 34 -8.20 2.48 -15.05
CA GLN A 34 -8.70 3.71 -15.65
C GLN A 34 -9.89 4.27 -14.87
N LYS A 35 -10.84 3.42 -14.49
CA LYS A 35 -11.97 3.80 -13.64
C LYS A 35 -11.51 4.32 -12.27
N VAL A 36 -10.56 3.65 -11.63
CA VAL A 36 -10.04 4.08 -10.32
C VAL A 36 -9.34 5.42 -10.40
N VAL A 37 -8.51 5.64 -11.43
CA VAL A 37 -7.87 6.93 -11.67
C VAL A 37 -8.92 8.01 -11.88
N PHE A 38 -9.91 7.76 -12.73
CA PHE A 38 -11.02 8.69 -12.95
C PHE A 38 -11.77 9.01 -11.65
N ASP A 39 -12.11 7.99 -10.86
CA ASP A 39 -12.81 8.15 -9.59
C ASP A 39 -12.00 9.02 -8.61
N VAL A 40 -10.69 8.81 -8.50
CA VAL A 40 -9.81 9.65 -7.65
C VAL A 40 -9.69 11.08 -8.18
N LEU A 41 -9.45 11.25 -9.48
CA LEU A 41 -9.35 12.57 -10.14
C LEU A 41 -10.66 13.37 -10.07
N THR A 42 -11.79 12.71 -9.80
CA THR A 42 -13.11 13.34 -9.65
C THR A 42 -13.57 13.43 -8.19
N GLY A 43 -12.69 13.08 -7.26
CA GLY A 43 -12.83 13.27 -5.82
C GLY A 43 -13.54 12.16 -5.06
N LYS A 44 -13.64 10.98 -5.65
CA LYS A 44 -14.08 9.76 -4.95
C LYS A 44 -12.92 9.13 -4.18
N ASN A 45 -13.29 8.33 -3.20
CA ASN A 45 -12.35 7.71 -2.29
C ASN A 45 -11.72 6.45 -2.88
N VAL A 46 -10.40 6.48 -3.14
CA VAL A 46 -9.65 5.29 -3.62
C VAL A 46 -9.80 4.09 -2.68
N ARG A 47 -10.05 4.34 -1.38
CA ARG A 47 -10.10 3.27 -0.38
C ARG A 47 -11.25 2.31 -0.63
N GLU A 48 -12.34 2.76 -1.24
CA GLU A 48 -13.46 1.88 -1.61
C GLU A 48 -13.00 0.76 -2.55
N PHE A 49 -12.18 1.10 -3.55
CA PHE A 49 -11.59 0.13 -4.47
C PHE A 49 -10.58 -0.77 -3.77
N THR A 50 -9.60 -0.19 -3.07
CA THR A 50 -8.52 -0.97 -2.43
C THR A 50 -9.03 -1.89 -1.32
N GLU A 51 -10.11 -1.53 -0.63
CA GLU A 51 -10.72 -2.37 0.40
C GLU A 51 -11.39 -3.60 -0.23
N GLY A 52 -12.03 -3.46 -1.38
CA GLY A 52 -12.58 -4.59 -2.15
C GLY A 52 -11.48 -5.58 -2.55
N LEU A 53 -10.34 -5.07 -3.03
CA LEU A 53 -9.17 -5.89 -3.36
C LEU A 53 -8.63 -6.62 -2.15
N THR A 54 -8.42 -5.89 -1.05
CA THR A 54 -7.89 -6.42 0.20
C THR A 54 -8.80 -7.51 0.77
N ARG A 55 -10.12 -7.29 0.80
CA ARG A 55 -11.10 -8.28 1.29
C ARG A 55 -11.12 -9.55 0.45
N THR A 56 -11.04 -9.41 -0.87
CA THR A 56 -10.99 -10.56 -1.79
C THR A 56 -9.73 -11.39 -1.53
N ARG A 57 -8.56 -10.73 -1.46
CA ARG A 57 -7.29 -11.40 -1.16
C ARG A 57 -7.31 -12.08 0.21
N LEU A 58 -7.86 -11.42 1.23
CA LEU A 58 -8.02 -12.00 2.57
C LEU A 58 -8.88 -13.25 2.53
N LEU A 59 -10.02 -13.21 1.84
CA LEU A 59 -10.92 -14.36 1.73
C LEU A 59 -10.22 -15.54 1.02
N GLU A 60 -9.62 -15.29 -0.15
CA GLU A 60 -8.88 -16.30 -0.91
C GLU A 60 -7.75 -16.91 -0.06
N SER A 61 -6.99 -16.07 0.65
CA SER A 61 -5.83 -16.49 1.44
C SER A 61 -6.23 -17.26 2.70
N ASN A 62 -7.29 -16.80 3.38
CA ASN A 62 -7.83 -17.47 4.57
C ASN A 62 -8.39 -18.86 4.19
N LEU A 63 -9.15 -18.95 3.10
CA LEU A 63 -9.68 -20.24 2.62
C LEU A 63 -8.55 -21.19 2.18
N SER A 64 -7.50 -20.67 1.55
CA SER A 64 -6.33 -21.45 1.17
C SER A 64 -5.57 -21.99 2.38
N LEU A 65 -5.40 -21.19 3.44
CA LEU A 65 -4.78 -21.63 4.69
C LEU A 65 -5.66 -22.63 5.46
N MET A 66 -6.98 -22.41 5.49
CA MET A 66 -7.94 -23.38 6.05
C MET A 66 -7.87 -24.71 5.31
N SER A 67 -7.89 -24.68 3.97
CA SER A 67 -7.75 -25.89 3.15
C SER A 67 -6.44 -26.62 3.42
N PHE A 68 -5.34 -25.89 3.63
CA PHE A 68 -4.07 -26.47 4.05
C PHE A 68 -4.18 -27.23 5.38
N TYR A 69 -4.77 -26.62 6.42
CA TYR A 69 -4.96 -27.30 7.71
C TYR A 69 -5.81 -28.56 7.59
N ILE A 70 -6.93 -28.50 6.86
CA ILE A 70 -7.81 -29.66 6.66
C ILE A 70 -7.03 -30.82 6.01
N LYS A 71 -6.29 -30.55 4.93
CA LYS A 71 -5.50 -31.58 4.22
C LYS A 71 -4.36 -32.14 5.08
N GLU A 72 -3.75 -31.32 5.93
CA GLU A 72 -2.71 -31.78 6.84
C GLU A 72 -3.28 -32.63 7.98
N MET A 73 -4.47 -32.29 8.50
CA MET A 73 -5.17 -33.12 9.48
C MET A 73 -5.58 -34.48 8.91
N GLU A 74 -6.01 -34.55 7.64
CA GLU A 74 -6.25 -35.82 6.93
C GLU A 74 -4.99 -36.70 6.87
N ARG A 75 -3.80 -36.09 6.94
CA ARG A 75 -2.49 -36.78 7.00
C ARG A 75 -2.00 -37.03 8.42
N GLY A 76 -2.79 -36.69 9.43
CA GLY A 76 -2.44 -36.82 10.85
C GLY A 76 -1.62 -35.66 11.44
N ASN A 77 -1.42 -34.57 10.69
CA ASN A 77 -0.72 -33.38 11.17
C ASN A 77 -1.75 -32.34 11.67
N TYR A 78 -1.88 -32.22 12.98
CA TYR A 78 -2.79 -31.25 13.60
C TYR A 78 -2.16 -29.84 13.72
N PRO A 79 -2.97 -28.76 13.74
CA PRO A 79 -2.50 -27.37 13.85
C PRO A 79 -1.39 -27.11 14.88
N LYS A 80 -1.47 -27.67 16.09
CA LYS A 80 -0.43 -27.57 17.13
C LYS A 80 0.88 -28.25 16.72
N SER A 81 0.80 -29.41 16.06
CA SER A 81 2.00 -30.08 15.54
C SER A 81 2.64 -29.27 14.41
N LEU A 82 1.82 -28.66 13.54
CA LEU A 82 2.29 -27.77 12.46
C LEU A 82 2.95 -26.52 13.02
N TYR A 83 2.42 -25.95 14.10
CA TYR A 83 3.03 -24.86 14.87
C TYR A 83 4.44 -25.25 15.35
N MET A 84 4.60 -26.44 15.93
CA MET A 84 5.91 -26.91 16.40
C MET A 84 6.87 -27.21 15.25
N TYR A 85 6.40 -27.80 14.15
CA TYR A 85 7.22 -28.00 12.96
C TYR A 85 7.69 -26.66 12.38
N ALA A 86 6.82 -25.65 12.31
CA ALA A 86 7.15 -24.33 11.81
C ALA A 86 8.15 -23.60 12.73
N LYS A 87 7.98 -23.71 14.05
CA LYS A 87 8.96 -23.20 15.04
C LYS A 87 10.36 -23.73 14.75
N ASN A 88 10.51 -25.05 14.67
CA ASN A 88 11.81 -25.68 14.47
C ASN A 88 12.41 -25.28 13.11
N ALA A 89 11.60 -25.31 12.04
CA ALA A 89 12.07 -24.88 10.72
C ALA A 89 12.57 -23.42 10.70
N LEU A 90 11.93 -22.51 11.44
CA LEU A 90 12.37 -21.11 11.54
C LEU A 90 13.68 -20.95 12.32
N ILE A 91 13.87 -21.73 13.39
CA ILE A 91 15.10 -21.76 14.19
C ILE A 91 16.26 -22.35 13.37
N ASP A 92 16.04 -23.54 12.81
CA ASP A 92 17.06 -24.33 12.09
C ASP A 92 17.30 -23.80 10.67
N LYS A 93 16.44 -22.88 10.20
CA LYS A 93 16.43 -22.32 8.84
C LYS A 93 16.24 -23.38 7.74
N GLU A 94 15.57 -24.47 8.06
CA GLU A 94 15.27 -25.58 7.14
C GLU A 94 13.98 -25.38 6.35
N TYR A 95 13.95 -24.36 5.49
CA TYR A 95 12.80 -24.07 4.64
C TYR A 95 13.19 -23.30 3.37
N LYS A 96 12.32 -23.33 2.36
CA LYS A 96 12.46 -22.44 1.21
C LYS A 96 12.01 -21.03 1.56
N SER A 97 12.82 -20.01 1.24
CA SER A 97 12.56 -18.59 1.57
C SER A 97 11.16 -18.08 1.17
N LYS A 98 10.58 -18.60 0.08
CA LYS A 98 9.21 -18.30 -0.36
C LYS A 98 8.13 -18.69 0.66
N TYR A 99 8.39 -19.68 1.51
CA TYR A 99 7.47 -20.17 2.55
C TYR A 99 7.60 -19.42 3.88
N LYS A 100 8.61 -18.54 4.04
CA LYS A 100 8.82 -17.80 5.29
C LYS A 100 7.54 -17.12 5.80
N PRO A 101 6.73 -16.41 4.97
CA PRO A 101 5.52 -15.78 5.48
C PRO A 101 4.52 -16.80 6.05
N ALA A 102 4.32 -17.94 5.35
CA ALA A 102 3.40 -18.96 5.81
C ALA A 102 3.89 -19.63 7.10
N LEU A 103 5.19 -19.88 7.24
CA LEU A 103 5.79 -20.38 8.47
C LEU A 103 5.64 -19.39 9.63
N GLU A 104 5.89 -18.09 9.38
CA GLU A 104 5.65 -17.03 10.37
C GLU A 104 4.18 -17.03 10.80
N TRP A 105 3.22 -17.19 9.88
CA TRP A 105 1.80 -17.29 10.24
C TRP A 105 1.50 -18.51 11.11
N LEU A 106 2.05 -19.68 10.79
CA LEU A 106 1.86 -20.89 11.59
C LEU A 106 2.35 -20.73 13.02
N VAL A 107 3.39 -19.91 13.25
CA VAL A 107 3.88 -19.56 14.59
C VAL A 107 3.27 -18.26 15.13
N MET A 108 2.15 -17.82 14.54
CA MET A 108 1.36 -16.67 14.97
C MET A 108 2.10 -15.33 14.89
N MET A 109 3.05 -15.23 13.98
CA MET A 109 3.89 -14.06 13.76
C MET A 109 3.64 -13.43 12.39
N THR A 110 3.95 -12.14 12.31
CA THR A 110 4.12 -11.42 11.04
C THR A 110 5.59 -11.06 10.88
N ASN A 111 6.04 -10.82 9.65
CA ASN A 111 7.41 -10.36 9.40
C ASN A 111 7.77 -9.09 10.19
N LYS A 112 6.80 -8.19 10.40
CA LYS A 112 6.98 -6.97 11.21
C LYS A 112 7.17 -7.28 12.70
N GLN A 113 6.50 -8.30 13.22
CA GLN A 113 6.76 -8.77 14.58
C GLN A 113 8.11 -9.48 14.67
N THR A 114 8.53 -10.24 13.65
CA THR A 114 9.89 -10.80 13.59
C THR A 114 10.94 -9.68 13.70
N GLN A 115 10.75 -8.57 12.98
CA GLN A 115 11.64 -7.40 13.07
C GLN A 115 11.57 -6.72 14.45
N ASN A 116 10.38 -6.37 14.92
CA ASN A 116 10.23 -5.50 16.09
C ASN A 116 10.32 -6.23 17.43
N VAL A 117 9.80 -7.45 17.49
CA VAL A 117 9.75 -8.27 18.72
C VAL A 117 11.00 -9.14 18.82
N LEU A 118 11.38 -9.80 17.72
CA LEU A 118 12.50 -10.74 17.71
C LEU A 118 13.82 -10.12 17.23
N ARG A 119 13.82 -8.84 16.78
CA ARG A 119 15.01 -8.17 16.24
C ARG A 119 15.68 -8.99 15.13
N ASP A 120 14.84 -9.55 14.25
CA ASP A 120 15.22 -10.39 13.11
C ASP A 120 15.84 -11.76 13.43
N ALA A 121 15.79 -12.21 14.70
CA ALA A 121 16.39 -13.48 15.13
C ALA A 121 15.38 -14.46 15.74
N HIS A 122 15.30 -15.68 15.19
CA HIS A 122 14.53 -16.79 15.78
C HIS A 122 15.43 -17.56 16.77
N ASP A 123 15.74 -16.93 17.90
CA ASP A 123 16.65 -17.46 18.93
C ASP A 123 15.90 -17.93 20.20
N ASP A 124 16.58 -18.03 21.34
CA ASP A 124 15.98 -18.40 22.62
C ASP A 124 14.78 -17.52 23.02
N GLY A 125 14.78 -16.24 22.63
CA GLY A 125 13.68 -15.33 22.86
C GLY A 125 12.42 -15.75 22.10
N PHE A 126 12.59 -16.22 20.87
CA PHE A 126 11.52 -16.82 20.08
C PHE A 126 11.05 -18.13 20.70
N GLY A 127 11.97 -18.99 21.15
CA GLY A 127 11.65 -20.23 21.88
C GLY A 127 10.72 -19.99 23.08
N ARG A 128 11.08 -19.06 23.97
CA ARG A 128 10.26 -18.70 25.14
C ARG A 128 8.90 -18.10 24.76
N LEU A 129 8.85 -17.26 23.72
CA LEU A 129 7.60 -16.70 23.24
C LEU A 129 6.65 -17.82 22.79
N THR A 130 7.17 -18.80 22.04
CA THR A 130 6.36 -19.92 21.55
C THR A 130 5.82 -20.81 22.67
N GLU A 131 6.62 -21.08 23.71
CA GLU A 131 6.18 -21.85 24.88
C GLU A 131 5.08 -21.14 25.64
N ARG A 132 5.27 -19.84 25.90
CA ARG A 132 4.26 -19.00 26.56
C ARG A 132 2.94 -18.96 25.79
N THR A 133 3.00 -18.93 24.46
CA THR A 133 1.79 -19.00 23.63
C THR A 133 1.02 -20.29 23.83
N GLN A 134 1.69 -21.45 23.90
CA GLN A 134 1.01 -22.73 24.15
C GLN A 134 0.33 -22.75 25.52
N GLU A 135 1.00 -22.24 26.56
CA GLU A 135 0.43 -22.10 27.90
C GLU A 135 -0.82 -21.22 27.90
N GLN A 136 -0.74 -20.05 27.24
CA GLN A 136 -1.85 -19.11 27.13
C GLN A 136 -3.06 -19.70 26.38
N VAL A 137 -2.83 -20.49 25.33
CA VAL A 137 -3.91 -21.17 24.61
C VAL A 137 -4.65 -22.12 25.55
N LEU A 138 -3.92 -22.97 26.28
CA LEU A 138 -4.51 -23.92 27.23
C LEU A 138 -5.24 -23.24 28.38
N GLU A 139 -4.71 -22.13 28.89
CA GLU A 139 -5.35 -21.35 29.94
C GLU A 139 -6.64 -20.70 29.43
N THR A 140 -6.59 -20.04 28.27
CA THR A 140 -7.75 -19.36 27.66
C THR A 140 -8.87 -20.35 27.37
N ILE A 141 -8.57 -21.54 26.83
CA ILE A 141 -9.59 -22.54 26.49
C ILE A 141 -10.45 -22.94 27.68
N LYS A 142 -9.90 -22.99 28.90
CA LYS A 142 -10.65 -23.37 30.11
C LYS A 142 -11.85 -22.46 30.35
N GLU A 143 -11.75 -21.19 29.99
CA GLU A 143 -12.84 -20.21 30.15
C GLU A 143 -13.95 -20.43 29.13
N TYR A 144 -13.62 -20.91 27.93
CA TYR A 144 -14.55 -21.03 26.81
C TYR A 144 -15.05 -22.46 26.55
N SER A 145 -14.42 -23.48 27.15
CA SER A 145 -14.70 -24.90 26.87
C SER A 145 -16.11 -25.36 27.24
N ASN A 146 -16.82 -24.59 28.07
CA ASN A 146 -18.22 -24.85 28.40
C ASN A 146 -19.19 -24.38 27.31
N THR A 147 -18.78 -23.40 26.51
CA THR A 147 -19.61 -22.76 25.48
C THR A 147 -19.24 -23.24 24.08
N ILE A 148 -17.95 -23.36 23.80
CA ILE A 148 -17.42 -23.80 22.51
C ILE A 148 -16.85 -25.19 22.71
N ARG A 149 -17.27 -26.13 21.85
CA ARG A 149 -16.76 -27.50 21.82
C ARG A 149 -15.87 -27.68 20.59
N ASN A 150 -15.59 -28.93 20.23
CA ASN A 150 -14.89 -29.24 18.99
C ASN A 150 -15.65 -28.70 17.79
N ILE A 151 -14.89 -28.29 16.76
CA ILE A 151 -15.42 -27.76 15.51
C ILE A 151 -15.44 -28.88 14.49
N LYS A 152 -16.61 -29.16 13.91
CA LYS A 152 -16.73 -30.16 12.85
C LYS A 152 -16.69 -29.50 11.48
N ILE A 153 -15.73 -29.90 10.66
CA ILE A 153 -15.62 -29.49 9.24
C ILE A 153 -15.59 -30.76 8.41
N ASN A 154 -16.61 -30.96 7.57
CA ASN A 154 -16.85 -32.24 6.89
C ASN A 154 -16.86 -33.40 7.91
N ASP A 155 -16.03 -34.41 7.71
CA ASP A 155 -15.88 -35.57 8.59
C ASP A 155 -14.74 -35.42 9.63
N ILE A 156 -14.08 -34.26 9.67
CA ILE A 156 -12.99 -33.99 10.62
C ILE A 156 -13.56 -33.29 11.86
N ASP A 157 -13.35 -33.92 13.02
CA ASP A 157 -13.60 -33.29 14.31
C ASP A 157 -12.32 -32.60 14.80
N ILE A 158 -12.37 -31.27 14.93
CA ILE A 158 -11.21 -30.43 15.27
C ILE A 158 -11.33 -30.07 16.75
N PRO A 159 -10.42 -30.53 17.62
CA PRO A 159 -10.41 -30.14 19.02
C PRO A 159 -10.34 -28.61 19.17
N LEU A 160 -10.99 -28.06 20.19
CA LEU A 160 -10.99 -26.61 20.43
C LEU A 160 -9.57 -26.03 20.53
N GLU A 161 -8.64 -26.78 21.13
CA GLU A 161 -7.22 -26.39 21.18
C GLU A 161 -6.63 -26.20 19.79
N GLU A 162 -6.80 -27.17 18.91
CA GLU A 162 -6.30 -27.13 17.55
C GLU A 162 -6.92 -25.97 16.76
N PHE A 163 -8.22 -25.71 16.98
CA PHE A 163 -8.91 -24.59 16.37
C PHE A 163 -8.35 -23.23 16.82
N CYS A 164 -7.91 -23.09 18.08
CA CYS A 164 -7.24 -21.86 18.54
C CYS A 164 -5.94 -21.57 17.77
N TYR A 165 -5.14 -22.59 17.45
CA TYR A 165 -3.93 -22.40 16.61
C TYR A 165 -4.29 -21.91 15.21
N MET A 166 -5.37 -22.43 14.63
CA MET A 166 -5.87 -21.98 13.32
C MET A 166 -6.31 -20.51 13.37
N LEU A 167 -7.07 -20.11 14.40
CA LEU A 167 -7.54 -18.72 14.58
C LEU A 167 -6.38 -17.73 14.71
N LEU A 168 -5.38 -18.06 15.53
CA LEU A 168 -4.23 -17.18 15.75
C LEU A 168 -3.38 -17.06 14.47
N SER A 169 -3.21 -18.16 13.73
CA SER A 169 -2.50 -18.14 12.45
C SER A 169 -3.23 -17.31 11.39
N LEU A 170 -4.56 -17.41 11.30
CA LEU A 170 -5.39 -16.55 10.44
C LEU A 170 -5.32 -15.07 10.84
N GLY A 171 -5.22 -14.77 12.14
CA GLY A 171 -4.99 -13.43 12.65
C GLY A 171 -3.68 -12.84 12.13
N SER A 172 -2.58 -13.59 12.21
CA SER A 172 -1.27 -13.15 11.73
C SER A 172 -1.20 -13.05 10.20
N GLN A 173 -1.87 -13.95 9.49
CA GLN A 173 -2.07 -13.83 8.04
C GLN A 173 -2.82 -12.53 7.68
N THR A 174 -3.90 -12.23 8.40
CA THR A 174 -4.71 -11.01 8.18
C THR A 174 -3.87 -9.75 8.37
N LEU A 175 -3.11 -9.68 9.47
CA LEU A 175 -2.21 -8.55 9.74
C LEU A 175 -1.13 -8.40 8.68
N THR A 176 -0.57 -9.52 8.21
CA THR A 176 0.43 -9.53 7.13
C THR A 176 -0.15 -8.97 5.83
N ILE A 177 -1.31 -9.46 5.40
CA ILE A 177 -1.95 -9.04 4.15
C ILE A 177 -2.33 -7.55 4.24
N ARG A 178 -3.04 -7.13 5.29
CA ARG A 178 -3.42 -5.72 5.53
C ARG A 178 -2.20 -4.80 5.55
N GLY A 179 -1.11 -5.22 6.19
CA GLY A 179 0.14 -4.47 6.21
C GLY A 179 0.79 -4.36 4.82
N SER A 180 0.81 -5.45 4.06
CA SER A 180 1.37 -5.48 2.71
C SER A 180 0.58 -4.62 1.72
N GLU A 181 -0.75 -4.61 1.81
CA GLU A 181 -1.62 -3.81 0.93
C GLU A 181 -1.42 -2.31 1.16
N LYS A 182 -1.21 -1.88 2.41
CA LYS A 182 -0.89 -0.48 2.68
C LYS A 182 0.37 -0.02 1.94
N SER A 183 1.41 -0.86 1.90
CA SER A 183 2.65 -0.55 1.19
C SER A 183 2.51 -0.67 -0.33
N LEU A 184 1.76 -1.67 -0.81
CA LEU A 184 1.56 -1.92 -2.23
C LEU A 184 0.71 -0.82 -2.85
N HIS A 185 -0.45 -0.52 -2.25
CA HIS A 185 -1.36 0.51 -2.73
C HIS A 185 -0.77 1.91 -2.61
N GLY A 186 -0.11 2.27 -1.50
CA GLY A 186 0.53 3.59 -1.37
C GLY A 186 1.47 3.86 -2.53
N LYS A 187 2.57 3.10 -2.63
CA LYS A 187 3.63 3.37 -3.61
C LYS A 187 3.19 3.31 -5.08
N TYR A 188 2.21 2.46 -5.39
CA TYR A 188 1.74 2.27 -6.75
C TYR A 188 0.69 3.30 -7.15
N PHE A 189 -0.35 3.50 -6.33
CA PHE A 189 -1.41 4.44 -6.68
C PHE A 189 -0.90 5.88 -6.67
N GLU A 190 0.07 6.20 -5.81
CA GLU A 190 0.70 7.53 -5.81
C GLU A 190 1.31 7.84 -7.19
N LYS A 191 2.12 6.93 -7.75
CA LYS A 191 2.68 7.07 -9.11
C LYS A 191 1.62 7.09 -10.19
N LEU A 192 0.64 6.19 -10.12
CA LEU A 192 -0.42 6.09 -11.12
C LEU A 192 -1.26 7.37 -11.17
N ILE A 193 -1.67 7.90 -10.02
CA ILE A 193 -2.47 9.12 -9.91
C ILE A 193 -1.66 10.33 -10.37
N LEU A 194 -0.42 10.49 -9.93
CA LEU A 194 0.42 11.63 -10.33
C LEU A 194 0.81 11.58 -11.81
N GLY A 195 1.17 10.41 -12.33
CA GLY A 195 1.46 10.20 -13.74
C GLY A 195 0.27 10.55 -14.63
N SER A 196 -0.92 10.08 -14.23
CA SER A 196 -2.17 10.41 -14.92
C SER A 196 -2.50 11.89 -14.84
N LEU A 197 -2.38 12.49 -13.65
CA LEU A 197 -2.64 13.91 -13.42
C LEU A 197 -1.78 14.79 -14.31
N PHE A 198 -0.45 14.63 -14.30
CA PHE A 198 0.43 15.52 -15.07
C PHE A 198 0.36 15.28 -16.56
N THR A 199 0.10 14.05 -17.00
CA THR A 199 -0.21 13.76 -18.42
C THR A 199 -1.49 14.49 -18.84
N ILE A 200 -2.55 14.46 -18.02
CA ILE A 200 -3.79 15.21 -18.27
C ILE A 200 -3.52 16.72 -18.28
N LEU A 201 -2.64 17.25 -17.43
CA LEU A 201 -2.23 18.67 -17.48
C LEU A 201 -1.33 19.01 -18.68
N GLY A 202 -1.00 18.03 -19.51
CA GLY A 202 -0.23 18.19 -20.74
C GLY A 202 1.28 18.30 -20.51
N PHE A 203 1.79 17.67 -19.45
CA PHE A 203 3.23 17.48 -19.25
C PHE A 203 3.65 16.13 -19.82
N GLU A 204 4.85 16.08 -20.36
CA GLU A 204 5.46 14.85 -20.86
C GLU A 204 6.29 14.18 -19.76
N TYR A 205 6.20 12.85 -19.63
CA TYR A 205 7.05 12.12 -18.69
C TYR A 205 8.50 12.08 -19.19
N ALA A 206 9.45 12.44 -18.32
CA ALA A 206 10.88 12.33 -18.54
C ALA A 206 11.57 11.60 -17.38
N GLU A 207 12.47 10.65 -17.68
CA GLU A 207 13.24 9.95 -16.66
C GLU A 207 14.27 10.88 -15.99
N ASN A 208 14.92 11.74 -16.78
CA ASN A 208 15.90 12.70 -16.32
C ASN A 208 15.44 14.14 -16.63
N LEU A 209 15.32 14.97 -15.60
CA LEU A 209 14.93 16.38 -15.74
C LEU A 209 16.09 17.28 -16.18
N ASP A 210 17.35 16.89 -15.93
CA ASP A 210 18.54 17.71 -16.23
C ASP A 210 18.67 17.99 -17.74
N GLU A 211 18.26 17.04 -18.57
CA GLU A 211 18.27 17.16 -20.04
C GLU A 211 17.01 17.87 -20.59
N ASN A 212 16.03 18.15 -19.73
CA ASN A 212 14.69 18.62 -20.12
C ASN A 212 14.29 19.93 -19.42
N ILE A 213 15.27 20.72 -18.98
CA ILE A 213 15.09 21.91 -18.13
C ILE A 213 14.11 22.97 -18.69
N ASP A 214 14.06 23.12 -20.01
CA ASP A 214 13.18 24.08 -20.69
C ASP A 214 11.90 23.42 -21.25
N ARG A 215 11.71 22.10 -21.07
CA ARG A 215 10.54 21.37 -21.55
C ARG A 215 9.44 21.31 -20.50
N LYS A 216 8.19 21.24 -20.96
CA LYS A 216 7.01 21.02 -20.11
C LYS A 216 6.92 19.54 -19.74
N CYS A 217 7.66 19.14 -18.71
CA CYS A 217 7.84 17.73 -18.35
C CYS A 217 7.65 17.45 -16.85
N PHE A 218 7.50 16.17 -16.52
CA PHE A 218 7.47 15.70 -15.14
C PHE A 218 8.21 14.38 -14.99
N THR A 219 8.64 14.07 -13.77
CA THR A 219 9.19 12.76 -13.39
C THR A 219 8.52 12.26 -12.12
N LEU A 220 8.58 10.95 -11.90
CA LEU A 220 8.01 10.26 -10.74
C LEU A 220 9.14 9.71 -9.87
N SER A 221 9.06 9.94 -8.56
CA SER A 221 10.00 9.42 -7.57
C SER A 221 11.47 9.81 -7.81
N LEU A 222 11.74 11.11 -7.97
CA LEU A 222 13.12 11.60 -8.00
C LEU A 222 13.75 11.46 -6.61
N ARG A 223 14.84 10.69 -6.51
CA ARG A 223 15.69 10.63 -5.31
C ARG A 223 16.89 11.55 -5.53
N SER A 224 16.99 12.61 -4.73
CA SER A 224 18.25 13.32 -4.54
C SER A 224 18.88 12.93 -3.20
N ASP A 225 20.19 13.16 -3.03
CA ASP A 225 20.99 12.74 -1.86
C ASP A 225 20.38 13.13 -0.49
N ASP A 226 19.53 14.15 -0.45
CA ASP A 226 18.85 14.61 0.77
C ASP A 226 17.33 14.31 0.80
N ARG A 227 16.66 14.00 -0.33
CA ARG A 227 15.18 14.15 -0.45
C ARG A 227 14.52 13.24 -1.50
N GLU A 228 13.38 12.64 -1.15
CA GLU A 228 12.49 11.88 -2.06
C GLU A 228 11.17 12.65 -2.16
N SER A 229 10.72 12.97 -3.38
CA SER A 229 9.37 13.50 -3.66
C SER A 229 8.63 12.57 -4.61
N ASP A 230 7.32 12.41 -4.44
CA ASP A 230 6.53 11.47 -5.26
C ASP A 230 6.51 11.85 -6.74
N ALA A 231 6.49 13.15 -7.06
CA ALA A 231 6.72 13.68 -8.40
C ALA A 231 7.42 15.04 -8.40
N THR A 232 8.04 15.38 -9.53
CA THR A 232 8.59 16.71 -9.79
C THR A 232 8.10 17.18 -11.16
N VAL A 233 7.54 18.39 -11.20
CA VAL A 233 7.01 19.03 -12.42
C VAL A 233 7.89 20.22 -12.78
N LEU A 234 8.24 20.34 -14.05
CA LEU A 234 9.21 21.30 -14.56
C LEU A 234 8.69 21.99 -15.82
N PHE A 235 8.91 23.30 -15.87
CA PHE A 235 8.81 24.09 -17.10
C PHE A 235 9.61 25.38 -16.93
N ASN A 236 10.37 25.78 -17.95
CA ASN A 236 11.14 27.02 -17.95
C ASN A 236 11.96 27.25 -16.66
N ARG A 237 12.70 26.23 -16.21
CA ARG A 237 13.55 26.27 -14.98
C ARG A 237 12.78 26.53 -13.68
N LYS A 238 11.45 26.45 -13.67
CA LYS A 238 10.64 26.50 -12.45
C LYS A 238 10.17 25.11 -12.09
N ILE A 239 10.19 24.80 -10.79
CA ILE A 239 9.92 23.46 -10.31
C ILE A 239 8.81 23.47 -9.27
N ILE A 240 7.92 22.49 -9.39
CA ILE A 240 7.00 22.12 -8.31
C ILE A 240 7.34 20.70 -7.87
N ARG A 241 7.68 20.54 -6.59
CA ARG A 241 7.77 19.23 -5.95
C ARG A 241 6.42 18.83 -5.39
N VAL A 242 6.04 17.59 -5.65
CA VAL A 242 4.70 17.09 -5.35
C VAL A 242 4.83 15.84 -4.53
N ASP A 243 4.28 15.88 -3.32
CA ASP A 243 3.99 14.68 -2.56
C ASP A 243 2.50 14.41 -2.60
N ILE A 244 2.15 13.14 -2.64
CA ILE A 244 0.78 12.67 -2.50
C ILE A 244 0.72 11.72 -1.31
N GLY A 245 -0.44 11.62 -0.69
CA GLY A 245 -0.63 10.63 0.34
C GLY A 245 -2.11 10.44 0.61
N PHE A 246 -2.50 9.18 0.76
CA PHE A 246 -3.86 8.84 1.20
C PHE A 246 -4.00 9.06 2.72
N ILE A 247 -3.77 10.31 3.16
CA ILE A 247 -3.77 10.76 4.56
C ILE A 247 -5.19 11.21 4.95
N GLY A 248 -5.77 10.56 5.95
CA GLY A 248 -7.09 10.89 6.50
C GLY A 248 -7.07 12.06 7.49
N ARG A 249 -8.27 12.51 7.88
CA ARG A 249 -8.55 13.73 8.67
C ARG A 249 -7.74 13.90 9.97
N GLY A 250 -7.30 12.82 10.61
CA GLY A 250 -6.64 12.83 11.94
C GLY A 250 -5.11 12.98 11.93
N ASN A 251 -4.47 13.03 10.76
CA ASN A 251 -3.01 13.01 10.64
C ASN A 251 -2.45 14.34 10.09
N THR A 252 -2.93 15.47 10.61
CA THR A 252 -2.51 16.81 10.17
C THR A 252 -1.01 17.06 10.39
N GLU A 253 -0.43 16.47 11.43
CA GLU A 253 1.02 16.53 11.72
C GLU A 253 1.85 15.91 10.59
N ILE A 254 1.46 14.74 10.07
CA ILE A 254 2.15 14.07 8.95
C ILE A 254 2.11 14.94 7.70
N SER A 255 0.97 15.58 7.44
CA SER A 255 0.81 16.47 6.30
C SER A 255 1.65 17.75 6.43
N LEU A 256 1.72 18.37 7.62
CA LEU A 256 2.56 19.56 7.87
C LEU A 256 4.05 19.24 7.80
N ASP A 257 4.44 18.10 8.36
CA ASP A 257 5.79 17.57 8.27
C ASP A 257 6.19 17.39 6.79
N LYS A 258 5.32 16.82 5.94
CA LYS A 258 5.54 16.79 4.48
C LYS A 258 5.74 18.19 3.87
N VAL A 259 4.90 19.18 4.15
CA VAL A 259 5.03 20.53 3.53
C VAL A 259 6.27 21.28 4.00
N SER A 260 6.59 21.21 5.29
CA SER A 260 7.72 21.95 5.89
C SER A 260 9.10 21.39 5.50
N ARG A 261 9.17 20.20 4.90
CA ARG A 261 10.42 19.53 4.50
C ARG A 261 11.09 20.13 3.26
N PHE A 262 10.43 21.02 2.51
CA PHE A 262 10.94 21.50 1.22
C PHE A 262 11.65 22.87 1.30
N ARG A 263 12.84 22.97 0.69
CA ARG A 263 13.65 24.19 0.59
C ARG A 263 13.11 25.05 -0.57
N ARG A 264 13.16 26.38 -0.42
CA ARG A 264 12.73 27.35 -1.45
C ARG A 264 13.64 27.39 -2.70
N MET A 265 14.87 26.88 -2.59
CA MET A 265 15.80 26.73 -3.70
C MET A 265 16.43 25.34 -3.66
N ASP A 266 16.58 24.73 -4.83
CA ASP A 266 17.24 23.44 -5.00
C ASP A 266 18.13 23.44 -6.25
N ASP A 267 19.10 22.53 -6.28
CA ASP A 267 20.05 22.36 -7.38
C ASP A 267 19.66 21.10 -8.17
N ILE A 268 19.31 21.27 -9.43
CA ILE A 268 19.01 20.17 -10.37
C ILE A 268 19.88 20.40 -11.61
N GLY A 269 20.67 19.41 -12.00
CA GLY A 269 21.59 19.51 -13.14
C GLY A 269 22.67 20.60 -13.01
N GLY A 270 23.05 21.01 -11.79
CA GLY A 270 24.03 22.09 -11.56
C GLY A 270 23.43 23.51 -11.69
N VAL A 271 22.11 23.63 -11.74
CA VAL A 271 21.38 24.89 -11.87
C VAL A 271 20.48 25.10 -10.66
N ARG A 272 20.50 26.32 -10.10
CA ARG A 272 19.59 26.71 -9.02
C ARG A 272 18.18 26.97 -9.57
N HIS A 273 17.21 26.29 -9.00
CA HIS A 273 15.80 26.43 -9.32
C HIS A 273 15.00 27.00 -8.16
N HIS A 274 13.99 27.81 -8.48
CA HIS A 274 12.94 28.16 -7.53
C HIS A 274 11.99 26.97 -7.38
N VAL A 275 11.86 26.47 -6.16
CA VAL A 275 11.06 25.29 -5.84
C VAL A 275 9.82 25.71 -5.06
N SER A 276 8.66 25.44 -5.65
CA SER A 276 7.38 25.45 -4.95
C SER A 276 7.00 24.03 -4.54
N THR A 277 6.20 23.91 -3.49
CA THR A 277 5.81 22.61 -2.92
C THR A 277 4.32 22.44 -2.96
N MET A 278 3.86 21.27 -3.36
CA MET A 278 2.47 20.87 -3.31
C MET A 278 2.33 19.52 -2.61
N VAL A 279 1.42 19.43 -1.65
CA VAL A 279 1.07 18.18 -0.98
C VAL A 279 -0.39 17.87 -1.24
N ILE A 280 -0.64 16.73 -1.88
CA ILE A 280 -1.98 16.23 -2.16
C ILE A 280 -2.35 15.21 -1.09
N VAL A 281 -3.44 15.47 -0.36
CA VAL A 281 -3.92 14.59 0.72
C VAL A 281 -5.28 14.01 0.35
N ASP A 282 -5.72 12.95 1.04
CA ASP A 282 -7.03 12.35 0.81
C ASP A 282 -8.16 13.25 1.32
N VAL A 283 -8.14 13.63 2.60
CA VAL A 283 -9.15 14.54 3.18
C VAL A 283 -8.50 15.53 4.16
N ILE A 284 -8.88 16.80 4.08
CA ILE A 284 -8.59 17.80 5.10
C ILE A 284 -9.77 17.85 6.09
N GLY A 285 -9.49 17.72 7.39
CA GLY A 285 -10.53 17.78 8.43
C GLY A 285 -11.18 19.16 8.55
N ASP A 286 -12.45 19.19 8.92
CA ASP A 286 -13.20 20.43 9.14
C ASP A 286 -12.52 21.28 10.22
N GLY A 287 -12.34 22.58 9.94
CA GLY A 287 -11.65 23.50 10.86
C GLY A 287 -10.11 23.36 10.92
N SER A 288 -9.52 22.49 10.09
CA SER A 288 -8.06 22.39 9.97
C SER A 288 -7.45 23.69 9.44
N ARG A 289 -6.36 24.14 10.08
CA ARG A 289 -5.57 25.31 9.63
C ARG A 289 -4.46 24.96 8.65
N ILE A 290 -4.40 23.70 8.21
CA ILE A 290 -3.25 23.16 7.50
C ILE A 290 -2.99 23.85 6.15
N SER A 291 -4.04 24.22 5.42
CA SER A 291 -3.91 24.95 4.15
C SER A 291 -3.31 26.34 4.38
N ASN A 292 -3.76 27.06 5.40
CA ASN A 292 -3.23 28.38 5.75
C ASN A 292 -1.76 28.29 6.15
N MET A 293 -1.41 27.31 6.97
CA MET A 293 -0.02 27.08 7.40
C MET A 293 0.90 26.72 6.23
N ALA A 294 0.40 26.00 5.21
CA ALA A 294 1.16 25.71 4.01
C ALA A 294 1.39 26.97 3.17
N GLU A 295 0.38 27.82 3.02
CA GLU A 295 0.49 29.08 2.28
C GLU A 295 1.50 30.04 2.93
N GLU A 296 1.58 30.08 4.27
CA GLU A 296 2.58 30.87 5.01
C GLU A 296 4.04 30.49 4.65
N ILE A 297 4.27 29.25 4.21
CA ILE A 297 5.59 28.76 3.79
C ILE A 297 5.76 28.64 2.27
N ASP A 298 4.87 29.26 1.48
CA ASP A 298 4.81 29.17 0.00
C ASP A 298 4.58 27.74 -0.54
N GLY A 299 3.93 26.90 0.28
CA GLY A 299 3.46 25.58 -0.08
C GLY A 299 1.96 25.59 -0.43
N LYS A 300 1.51 24.52 -1.11
CA LYS A 300 0.10 24.26 -1.40
C LYS A 300 -0.30 22.92 -0.79
N ILE A 301 -1.45 22.87 -0.14
CA ILE A 301 -2.13 21.60 0.18
C ILE A 301 -3.44 21.55 -0.59
N GLU A 302 -3.69 20.42 -1.24
CA GLU A 302 -4.96 20.15 -1.91
C GLU A 302 -5.52 18.80 -1.44
N ALA A 303 -6.84 18.73 -1.25
CA ALA A 303 -7.50 17.49 -0.83
C ALA A 303 -8.17 16.80 -2.01
N MET A 304 -7.87 15.52 -2.24
CA MET A 304 -8.52 14.69 -3.26
C MET A 304 -10.03 14.60 -3.03
N SER A 305 -10.51 14.67 -1.79
CA SER A 305 -11.95 14.69 -1.49
C SER A 305 -12.71 15.92 -2.03
N ASN A 306 -12.02 16.96 -2.47
CA ASN A 306 -12.65 18.09 -3.14
C ASN A 306 -12.87 17.74 -4.62
N PRO A 307 -14.10 17.68 -5.15
CA PRO A 307 -14.34 17.31 -6.54
C PRO A 307 -13.72 18.28 -7.57
N TYR A 308 -13.26 19.47 -7.14
CA TYR A 308 -12.54 20.44 -7.97
C TYR A 308 -11.01 20.36 -7.84
N TRP A 309 -10.46 19.42 -7.07
CA TRP A 309 -9.04 19.39 -6.71
C TRP A 309 -8.11 19.37 -7.93
N VAL A 310 -8.46 18.62 -8.98
CA VAL A 310 -7.65 18.58 -10.22
C VAL A 310 -7.60 19.93 -10.91
N LYS A 311 -8.71 20.67 -10.94
CA LYS A 311 -8.74 22.04 -11.46
C LYS A 311 -7.92 22.97 -10.59
N ASN A 312 -8.00 22.86 -9.27
CA ASN A 312 -7.21 23.66 -8.34
C ASN A 312 -5.71 23.42 -8.51
N VAL A 313 -5.30 22.16 -8.69
CA VAL A 313 -3.92 21.80 -9.02
C VAL A 313 -3.51 22.41 -10.37
N ALA A 314 -4.36 22.31 -11.39
CA ALA A 314 -4.09 22.87 -12.71
C ALA A 314 -3.88 24.39 -12.66
N THR A 315 -4.71 25.11 -11.91
CA THR A 315 -4.57 26.56 -11.67
C THR A 315 -3.25 26.86 -10.94
N TYR A 316 -2.95 26.15 -9.86
CA TYR A 316 -1.70 26.36 -9.12
C TYR A 316 -0.44 26.11 -9.98
N VAL A 317 -0.46 25.03 -10.77
CA VAL A 317 0.62 24.68 -11.70
C VAL A 317 0.76 25.74 -12.79
N SER A 318 -0.35 26.21 -13.35
CA SER A 318 -0.39 27.32 -14.32
C SER A 318 0.23 28.59 -13.75
N ASP A 319 -0.18 29.00 -12.54
CA ASP A 319 0.30 30.25 -11.92
C ASP A 319 1.80 30.21 -11.59
N LYS A 320 2.28 29.09 -11.05
CA LYS A 320 3.68 28.94 -10.66
C LYS A 320 4.59 28.77 -11.87
N LEU A 321 4.22 27.92 -12.82
CA LEU A 321 5.08 27.57 -13.96
C LEU A 321 4.88 28.49 -15.17
N GLY A 322 3.74 29.17 -15.30
CA GLY A 322 3.38 29.94 -16.49
C GLY A 322 2.98 29.07 -17.68
N VAL A 323 2.34 27.93 -17.41
CA VAL A 323 1.80 27.03 -18.45
C VAL A 323 0.31 27.28 -18.66
N GLU A 324 -0.23 26.95 -19.84
CA GLU A 324 -1.68 26.99 -20.08
C GLU A 324 -2.43 26.06 -19.12
N ASN A 325 -3.53 26.54 -18.55
CA ASN A 325 -4.41 25.76 -17.70
C ASN A 325 -5.45 25.01 -18.56
N VAL A 326 -5.32 23.69 -18.60
CA VAL A 326 -6.19 22.77 -19.37
C VAL A 326 -7.67 22.89 -19.01
N PHE A 327 -7.99 23.41 -17.81
CA PHE A 327 -9.35 23.56 -17.29
C PHE A 327 -9.86 25.00 -17.33
N ASP A 328 -9.19 25.91 -18.03
CA ASP A 328 -9.73 27.25 -18.28
C ASP A 328 -11.07 27.17 -19.01
N GLY A 329 -12.02 28.03 -18.61
CA GLY A 329 -13.40 27.99 -19.09
C GLY A 329 -14.24 26.80 -18.60
N CYS A 330 -13.69 25.86 -17.83
CA CYS A 330 -14.46 24.77 -17.23
C CYS A 330 -15.07 25.22 -15.89
N GLU A 331 -16.26 25.83 -15.93
CA GLU A 331 -16.93 26.34 -14.71
C GLU A 331 -17.70 25.27 -13.93
N SER A 332 -18.34 24.33 -14.62
CA SER A 332 -19.14 23.28 -13.96
C SER A 332 -18.31 22.03 -13.67
N LEU A 333 -18.62 21.35 -12.56
CA LEU A 333 -18.02 20.06 -12.23
C LEU A 333 -18.16 19.04 -13.37
N LYS A 334 -19.32 19.03 -14.05
CA LYS A 334 -19.57 18.14 -15.19
C LYS A 334 -18.59 18.40 -16.34
N HIS A 335 -18.28 19.66 -16.65
CA HIS A 335 -17.31 19.99 -17.69
C HIS A 335 -15.90 19.53 -17.30
N ILE A 336 -15.51 19.71 -16.04
CA ILE A 336 -14.21 19.24 -15.52
C ILE A 336 -14.11 17.72 -15.63
N GLN A 337 -15.12 16.99 -15.14
CA GLN A 337 -15.16 15.52 -15.20
C GLN A 337 -15.12 15.00 -16.64
N ASN A 338 -15.88 15.61 -17.56
CA ASN A 338 -15.83 15.25 -18.97
C ASN A 338 -14.44 15.49 -19.58
N LYS A 339 -13.80 16.61 -19.24
CA LYS A 339 -12.45 16.94 -19.71
C LYS A 339 -11.40 15.97 -19.16
N ILE A 340 -11.52 15.57 -17.89
CA ILE A 340 -10.68 14.52 -17.27
C ILE A 340 -10.85 13.22 -18.04
N SER A 341 -12.10 12.78 -18.26
CA SER A 341 -12.40 11.53 -18.99
C SER A 341 -11.76 11.52 -20.39
N GLN A 342 -11.98 12.57 -21.18
CA GLN A 342 -11.43 12.69 -22.54
C GLN A 342 -9.90 12.67 -22.58
N ARG A 343 -9.24 13.23 -21.58
CA ARG A 343 -7.77 13.31 -21.54
C ARG A 343 -7.13 12.09 -20.89
N LEU A 344 -7.90 11.30 -20.14
CA LEU A 344 -7.43 10.06 -19.55
C LEU A 344 -7.06 9.03 -20.64
N ASP A 345 -7.66 9.12 -21.83
CA ASP A 345 -7.30 8.29 -22.99
C ASP A 345 -5.87 8.58 -23.52
N LEU A 346 -5.26 9.71 -23.14
CA LEU A 346 -3.87 10.04 -23.46
C LEU A 346 -2.88 9.39 -22.49
N VAL A 347 -3.37 8.78 -21.42
CA VAL A 347 -2.56 8.26 -20.32
C VAL A 347 -2.19 6.82 -20.60
N ASP A 348 -0.88 6.58 -20.74
CA ASP A 348 -0.34 5.22 -20.71
C ASP A 348 -0.32 4.71 -19.27
N LEU A 349 -1.44 4.10 -18.86
CA LEU A 349 -1.57 3.55 -17.51
C LEU A 349 -0.55 2.45 -17.27
N GLU A 350 -0.34 1.55 -18.24
CA GLU A 350 0.58 0.41 -18.09
C GLU A 350 2.01 0.88 -17.77
N LYS A 351 2.47 1.94 -18.46
CA LYS A 351 3.75 2.59 -18.15
C LYS A 351 3.88 3.01 -16.68
N TYR A 352 2.88 3.70 -16.12
CA TYR A 352 2.94 4.17 -14.72
C TYR A 352 2.76 3.06 -13.69
N ILE A 353 2.17 1.94 -14.11
CA ILE A 353 1.92 0.76 -13.29
C ILE A 353 3.19 -0.08 -13.12
N GLN A 354 3.98 -0.18 -14.19
CA GLN A 354 5.23 -0.94 -14.23
C GLN A 354 6.41 -0.20 -13.57
N MET A 355 6.32 1.12 -13.38
CA MET A 355 7.27 1.94 -12.60
C MET A 355 7.17 1.73 -11.08
#